data_AF-A0A5C5YZP2-F1
#
_entry.id   AF-A0A5C5YZP2-F1
#
_cell.length_a   1.000
_cell.length_b   1.000
_cell.length_c   1.000
_cell.angle_alpha   90.00
_cell.angle_beta   90.00
_cell.angle_gamma   90.00
#
_symmetry.space_group_name_H-M   'P 1'
#
loop_
_entity.id
_entity.type
_entity.pdbx_description
1 polymer ?
#
loop_
_entity_poly.entity_id
_entity_poly.type
_entity_poly.pdbx_seq_one_letter_code
_entity_poly.pdbx_strand_id
1 'polypeptide(L)' 'MSELDIERRVALSLAVGRYLRSADRFNQASRDFTGACKSLRKQLGTNQRFVAQIDFKHYLVTSDRDGNFDVEAIPTL' A
#
# COMPACT_ATOMS: atom_id res chain seq x y z
N MET A 1 -37.50 -22.50 1.82
CA MET A 1 -36.52 -21.41 1.63
C MET A 1 -37.08 -20.19 2.33
N SER A 2 -36.56 -19.82 3.50
CA SER A 2 -37.02 -18.59 4.16
C SER A 2 -36.52 -17.42 3.33
N GLU A 3 -37.46 -16.67 2.79
CA GLU A 3 -37.22 -15.40 2.14
C GLU A 3 -36.40 -14.55 3.13
N LEU A 4 -35.17 -14.17 2.76
CA LEU A 4 -34.35 -13.32 3.63
C LEU A 4 -35.20 -12.12 4.06
N ASP A 5 -35.40 -11.98 5.37
CA ASP A 5 -36.07 -10.83 5.98
C ASP A 5 -35.55 -9.53 5.34
N ILE A 6 -36.45 -8.62 4.99
CA ILE A 6 -36.14 -7.41 4.22
C ILE A 6 -35.00 -6.64 4.90
N GLU A 7 -35.03 -6.55 6.23
CA GLU A 7 -33.98 -5.91 7.03
C GLU A 7 -32.61 -6.55 6.78
N ARG A 8 -32.55 -7.89 6.75
CA ARG A 8 -31.31 -8.62 6.48
C ARG A 8 -30.81 -8.38 5.06
N ARG A 9 -31.71 -8.28 4.07
CA ARG A 9 -31.32 -7.95 2.68
C ARG A 9 -30.75 -6.54 2.58
N VAL A 10 -31.37 -5.57 3.24
CA VAL A 10 -30.88 -4.18 3.26
C VAL A 10 -29.51 -4.11 3.93
N ALA A 11 -29.35 -4.75 5.09
CA ALA A 11 -28.06 -4.78 5.80
C ALA A 11 -26.95 -5.39 4.94
N LEU A 12 -27.23 -6.49 4.23
CA LEU A 12 -26.28 -7.11 3.30
C LEU A 12 -25.92 -6.18 2.15
N SER A 13 -26.90 -5.55 1.50
CA SER A 13 -26.65 -4.60 0.41
C SER A 13 -25.78 -3.41 0.86
N LEU A 14 -26.01 -2.87 2.06
CA LEU A 14 -25.20 -1.80 2.62
C LEU A 14 -23.76 -2.27 2.90
N ALA A 15 -23.59 -3.48 3.45
CA ALA A 15 -22.28 -4.06 3.71
C ALA A 15 -21.50 -4.32 2.41
N VAL A 16 -22.15 -4.90 1.40
CA VAL A 16 -21.57 -5.10 0.06
C VAL A 16 -21.18 -3.76 -0.56
N GLY A 17 -22.03 -2.74 -0.48
CA GLY A 17 -21.70 -1.40 -0.97
C GLY A 17 -20.47 -0.79 -0.29
N ARG A 18 -20.33 -0.95 1.03
CA ARG A 18 -19.11 -0.51 1.76
C ARG A 18 -17.88 -1.29 1.30
N TYR A 19 -18.00 -2.60 1.12
CA TYR A 19 -16.93 -3.46 0.63
C TYR A 19 -16.45 -3.01 -0.76
N LEU A 20 -17.37 -2.86 -1.72
CA LEU A 20 -17.02 -2.49 -3.10
C LEU A 20 -16.31 -1.13 -3.18
N ARG A 21 -16.78 -0.13 -2.42
CA ARG A 21 -16.10 1.18 -2.33
C ARG A 21 -14.73 1.09 -1.67
N SER A 22 -14.56 0.19 -0.70
CA SER A 22 -13.24 -0.02 -0.08
C SER A 22 -12.29 -0.74 -1.02
N ALA A 23 -12.78 -1.75 -1.74
CA ALA A 23 -12.01 -2.50 -2.72
C ALA A 23 -11.53 -1.60 -3.86
N ASP A 24 -12.38 -0.70 -4.35
CA ASP A 24 -12.00 0.26 -5.39
C ASP A 24 -10.87 1.19 -4.94
N ARG A 25 -11.01 1.80 -3.75
CA ARG A 25 -9.96 2.65 -3.16
C ARG A 25 -8.66 1.89 -2.90
N PHE A 26 -8.75 0.65 -2.42
CA PHE A 26 -7.59 -0.21 -2.24
C PHE A 26 -6.89 -0.46 -3.58
N ASN A 27 -7.63 -0.84 -4.62
CA ASN A 27 -7.07 -1.08 -5.95
C ASN A 27 -6.39 0.16 -6.52
N GLN A 28 -6.97 1.34 -6.30
CA GLN A 28 -6.34 2.60 -6.70
C GLN A 28 -5.02 2.82 -5.94
N ALA A 29 -5.04 2.75 -4.61
CA ALA A 29 -3.84 2.91 -3.79
C ALA A 29 -2.76 1.87 -4.12
N SER A 30 -3.13 0.62 -4.41
CA SER A 30 -2.20 -0.44 -4.83
C SER A 30 -1.55 -0.13 -6.18
N ARG A 31 -2.30 0.43 -7.14
CA ARG A 31 -1.73 0.86 -8.43
C ARG A 31 -0.74 2.00 -8.24
N ASP A 32 -1.12 3.00 -7.44
CA ASP A 32 -0.27 4.16 -7.16
C ASP A 32 1.03 3.74 -6.44
N PHE A 33 0.92 2.88 -5.43
CA PHE A 33 2.06 2.30 -4.73
C PHE A 33 2.97 1.50 -5.66
N THR A 34 2.40 0.63 -6.50
CA THR A 34 3.18 -0.14 -7.49
C THR A 34 3.90 0.78 -8.47
N GLY A 35 3.24 1.87 -8.90
CA GLY A 35 3.83 2.90 -9.74
C GLY A 35 5.02 3.59 -9.07
N ALA A 36 4.88 3.95 -7.79
CA ALA A 36 5.95 4.52 -6.99
C ALA A 36 7.14 3.56 -6.86
N CYS A 37 6.91 2.28 -6.56
CA CYS A 37 7.96 1.26 -6.50
C CYS A 37 8.71 1.13 -7.82
N LYS A 38 8.00 1.12 -8.95
CA LYS A 38 8.62 1.07 -10.28
C LYS A 38 9.44 2.32 -10.57
N SER A 39 8.97 3.50 -10.16
CA SER A 39 9.71 4.76 -10.30
C SER A 39 10.99 4.76 -9.46
N LEU A 40 10.89 4.38 -8.18
CA LEU A 40 12.03 4.31 -7.27
C LEU A 40 13.08 3.32 -7.77
N ARG A 41 12.68 2.12 -8.20
CA ARG A 41 13.60 1.12 -8.77
C ARG A 41 14.39 1.64 -9.97
N LYS A 42 13.84 2.54 -10.78
CA LYS A 42 14.56 3.16 -11.91
C LYS A 42 15.61 4.18 -11.47
N GLN A 43 15.42 4.78 -10.30
CA GLN A 43 16.32 5.81 -9.76
C GLN A 43 17.38 5.21 -8.85
N LEU A 44 17.06 4.14 -8.13
CA LEU A 44 18.00 3.40 -7.31
C LEU A 44 19.06 2.74 -8.20
N GLY A 45 20.33 2.97 -7.85
CA GLY A 45 21.43 2.17 -8.34
C GLY A 45 21.48 0.80 -7.66
N THR A 46 22.36 -0.06 -8.15
CA THR A 46 22.60 -1.37 -7.53
C THR A 46 23.44 -1.25 -6.26
N ASN A 47 23.17 -2.11 -5.26
CA ASN A 47 23.90 -2.17 -3.99
C ASN A 47 23.97 -0.83 -3.22
N GLN A 48 22.90 -0.06 -3.17
CA GLN A 48 22.88 1.21 -2.45
C GLN A 48 22.35 1.02 -1.03
N ARG A 49 22.87 1.82 -0.09
CA ARG A 49 22.36 1.91 1.27
C ARG A 49 22.49 3.35 1.75
N PHE A 50 21.38 3.99 2.07
CA PHE A 50 21.35 5.38 2.50
C PHE A 50 20.17 5.67 3.43
N VAL A 51 20.25 6.81 4.12
CA VAL A 51 19.17 7.32 4.98
C VAL A 51 18.40 8.40 4.22
N ALA A 52 17.07 8.30 4.23
CA ALA A 52 16.16 9.33 3.74
C ALA A 52 15.35 9.91 4.90
N GLN A 53 15.21 11.23 4.94
CA GLN A 53 14.34 11.91 5.91
C GLN A 53 13.07 12.37 5.20
N ILE A 54 11.90 11.90 5.66
CA ILE A 54 10.58 12.24 5.13
C ILE A 54 9.67 12.57 6.31
N ASP A 55 9.02 13.72 6.30
CA ASP A 55 8.08 14.16 7.34
C ASP A 55 8.63 14.00 8.77
N PHE A 56 9.87 14.45 8.98
CA PHE A 56 10.63 14.36 10.25
C PHE A 56 10.95 12.93 10.73
N LYS A 57 10.66 11.90 9.93
CA LYS A 57 11.03 10.50 10.18
C LYS A 57 12.22 10.11 9.33
N HIS A 58 13.04 9.19 9.83
CA HIS A 58 14.18 8.66 9.11
C HIS A 58 13.90 7.24 8.64
N TYR A 59 14.35 6.95 7.43
CA TYR A 59 14.20 5.66 6.79
C TYR A 59 15.55 5.19 6.27
N LEU A 60 15.88 3.94 6.54
CA LEU A 60 16.98 3.26 5.91
C LEU A 60 16.47 2.63 4.61
N VAL A 61 17.04 3.07 3.49
CA VAL A 61 16.78 2.49 2.17
C VAL A 61 17.95 1.61 1.80
N THR A 62 17.67 0.35 1.44
CA THR A 62 18.69 -0.58 0.93
C THR A 62 18.23 -1.14 -0.41
N SER A 63 19.11 -1.20 -1.41
CA SER A 63 18.87 -1.90 -2.68
C SER A 63 19.91 -2.99 -2.92
N ASP A 64 19.48 -4.09 -3.54
CA ASP A 64 20.35 -5.20 -3.92
C ASP A 64 20.89 -5.05 -5.37
N ARG A 65 21.48 -6.11 -5.91
CA ARG A 65 22.02 -6.14 -7.28
C ARG A 65 20.93 -6.19 -8.35
N ASP A 66 19.76 -6.71 -8.01
CA ASP A 66 18.63 -6.90 -8.92
C ASP A 66 17.68 -5.68 -8.90
N GLY A 67 18.01 -4.65 -8.10
CA GLY A 67 17.18 -3.47 -7.91
C GLY A 67 15.93 -3.74 -7.07
N ASN A 68 15.88 -4.87 -6.35
CA ASN A 68 14.97 -4.99 -5.23
C ASN A 68 15.46 -4.08 -4.12
N PHE A 69 14.52 -3.51 -3.39
CA PHE A 69 14.84 -2.57 -2.34
C PHE A 69 13.91 -2.79 -1.16
N ASP A 70 14.40 -2.37 -0.02
CA ASP A 70 13.65 -2.31 1.22
C ASP A 70 13.76 -0.92 1.85
N VAL A 71 12.72 -0.51 2.56
CA VAL A 71 12.61 0.78 3.22
C VAL A 71 12.13 0.55 4.64
N GLU A 72 13.04 0.68 5.59
CA GLU A 72 12.78 0.44 7.00
C GLU A 72 12.77 1.75 7.77
N ALA A 73 11.77 1.96 8.63
CA ALA A 73 11.80 3.09 9.55
C ALA A 73 12.88 2.86 10.61
N ILE A 74 13.76 3.83 10.82
CA ILE A 74 14.79 3.76 11.85
C ILE A 74 14.47 4.73 12.99
N PRO A 75 14.63 4.33 14.26
CA PRO A 75 14.49 5.23 15.38
C PRO A 75 15.49 6.37 15.27
N THR A 76 15.02 7.60 15.40
CA THR A 76 15.89 8.73 15.73
C THR A 76 16.22 8.69 17.21
N LEU A 77 17.51 8.85 17.52
CA LEU A 77 17.98 9.14 18.87
C LEU A 77 17.49 10.51 19.35
#